data_AF-A0AA95HVD1-F1
#
_entry.id   AF-A0AA95HVD1-F1
#
_cell.length_a   1.000
_cell.length_b   1.000
_cell.length_c   1.000
_cell.angle_alpha   90.00
_cell.angle_beta   90.00
_cell.angle_gamma   90.00
#
_symmetry.space_group_name_H-M   'P 1'
#
loop_
_entity.id
_entity.type
_entity.pdbx_description
1 polymer ?
#
loop_
_entity_poly.entity_id
_entity_poly.type
_entity_poly.pdbx_seq_one_letter_code
_entity_poly.pdbx_strand_id
1 'polypeptide(L)'
;MLNLLIRLDKYVTLYYNKDKEFVDYLLSTIHYYITYTKQTGVDISDIELKFNTLLNRLDNHTYKNIVSGIKPETKEHILSECNKNFESLLYSRHSLRYFENTLLTKEVLEKALSLAQQTPSACNRQGWKTHIFQGENSHKLIEWQGGCHGFEDQVNTSILVTTDLRAFLFYEVHQAYVDGGLYAMNLINALHSLGIGTIPLSVAFGYDKLDNLSQFDIPRNEIPIVIIGAGYILDNFNVAVSSRKSINRTNKYH
;
A
#
# COMPACT_ATOMS: atom_id res chain seq x y z
N MET A 1 -9.29 15.31 10.19
CA MET A 1 -8.39 16.37 9.67
C MET A 1 -7.91 17.33 10.76
N LEU A 2 -8.77 17.95 11.59
CA LEU A 2 -8.37 18.96 12.58
C LEU A 2 -7.23 18.52 13.53
N ASN A 3 -7.28 17.29 14.04
CA ASN A 3 -6.22 16.72 14.89
C ASN A 3 -4.87 16.60 14.16
N LEU A 4 -4.87 16.37 12.84
CA LEU A 4 -3.65 16.34 12.05
C LEU A 4 -3.00 17.72 12.01
N LEU A 5 -3.79 18.78 11.78
CA LEU A 5 -3.30 20.16 11.80
C LEU A 5 -2.72 20.56 13.16
N ILE A 6 -3.38 20.19 14.26
CA ILE A 6 -2.87 20.45 15.62
C ILE A 6 -1.51 19.76 15.84
N ARG A 7 -1.38 18.50 15.40
CA ARG A 7 -0.12 17.76 15.52
C ARG A 7 0.97 18.32 14.61
N LEU A 8 0.61 18.73 13.39
CA LEU A 8 1.53 19.38 12.45
C LEU A 8 2.02 20.72 13.01
N ASP A 9 1.13 21.50 13.61
CA ASP A 9 1.48 22.78 14.25
C ASP A 9 2.53 22.58 15.35
N LYS A 10 2.31 21.58 16.23
CA LYS A 10 3.28 21.18 17.25
C LYS A 10 4.59 20.68 16.66
N TYR A 11 4.54 19.89 15.59
CA TYR A 11 5.72 19.40 14.90
C TYR A 11 6.56 20.55 14.34
N VAL A 12 5.90 21.52 13.70
CA VAL A 12 6.55 22.73 13.17
C VAL A 12 7.27 23.49 14.27
N THR A 13 6.64 23.71 15.42
CA THR A 13 7.28 24.39 16.56
C THR A 13 8.57 23.70 17.03
N LEU A 14 8.60 22.36 16.99
CA LEU A 14 9.73 21.58 17.51
C LEU A 14 10.82 21.28 16.46
N TYR A 15 10.44 21.15 15.19
CA TYR A 15 11.27 20.47 14.19
C TYR A 15 11.30 21.13 12.80
N TYR A 16 10.64 22.27 12.59
CA TYR A 16 10.56 22.88 11.25
C TYR A 16 11.91 23.06 10.56
N ASN A 17 12.91 23.56 11.30
CA ASN A 17 14.26 23.81 10.77
C ASN A 17 15.06 22.53 10.50
N LYS A 18 14.55 21.34 10.88
CA LYS A 18 15.25 20.06 10.70
C LYS A 18 14.76 19.28 9.47
N ASP A 19 13.49 19.41 9.09
CA ASP A 19 12.92 18.69 7.94
C ASP A 19 11.82 19.52 7.27
N LYS A 20 12.23 20.61 6.59
CA LYS A 20 11.31 21.51 5.89
C LYS A 20 10.54 20.79 4.77
N GLU A 21 11.21 19.91 4.02
CA GLU A 21 10.60 19.14 2.93
C GLU A 21 9.41 18.31 3.41
N PHE A 22 9.54 17.66 4.58
CA PHE A 22 8.45 16.90 5.17
C PHE A 22 7.23 17.76 5.49
N VAL A 23 7.46 18.95 6.05
CA VAL A 23 6.37 19.90 6.36
C VAL A 23 5.70 20.39 5.08
N ASP A 24 6.48 20.77 4.07
CA ASP A 24 5.95 21.25 2.80
C ASP A 24 5.08 20.19 2.11
N TYR A 25 5.50 18.92 2.13
CA TYR A 25 4.71 17.81 1.58
C TYR A 25 3.36 17.64 2.31
N LEU A 26 3.35 17.74 3.64
CA LEU A 26 2.12 17.66 4.42
C LEU A 26 1.20 18.86 4.15
N LEU A 27 1.75 20.07 4.07
CA LEU A 27 0.98 21.27 3.73
C LEU A 27 0.35 21.15 2.34
N SER A 28 1.10 20.63 1.34
CA SER A 28 0.58 20.36 0.00
C SER A 28 -0.57 19.36 0.02
N THR A 29 -0.41 18.25 0.76
CA THR A 29 -1.44 17.22 0.88
C THR A 29 -2.72 17.75 1.53
N ILE A 30 -2.58 18.54 2.61
CA ILE A 30 -3.72 19.17 3.29
C ILE A 30 -4.39 20.21 2.39
N HIS A 31 -3.61 21.00 1.64
CA HIS A 31 -4.15 21.95 0.68
C HIS A 31 -5.00 21.25 -0.40
N TYR A 32 -4.53 20.11 -0.93
CA TYR A 32 -5.30 19.31 -1.88
C TYR A 32 -6.60 18.79 -1.27
N TYR A 33 -6.55 18.26 -0.04
CA TYR A 33 -7.74 17.83 0.69
C TYR A 33 -8.77 18.96 0.86
N ILE A 34 -8.33 20.16 1.27
CA ILE A 34 -9.20 21.32 1.44
C ILE A 34 -9.85 21.66 0.10
N THR A 35 -9.05 21.82 -0.96
CA THR A 35 -9.55 22.17 -2.31
C THR A 35 -10.59 21.15 -2.80
N TYR A 36 -10.31 19.85 -2.67
CA TYR A 36 -11.25 18.79 -3.05
C TYR A 36 -12.54 18.83 -2.22
N THR A 37 -12.43 18.94 -0.89
CA THR A 37 -13.59 18.89 0.01
C THR A 37 -14.50 20.12 -0.14
N LYS A 38 -13.94 21.30 -0.47
CA LYS A 38 -14.76 22.48 -0.79
C LYS A 38 -15.61 22.26 -2.04
N GLN A 39 -15.06 21.57 -3.04
CA GLN A 39 -15.78 21.28 -4.28
C GLN A 39 -16.96 20.32 -4.07
N THR A 40 -16.95 19.53 -3.00
CA THR A 40 -18.07 18.64 -2.64
C THR A 40 -19.15 19.31 -1.80
N GLY A 41 -18.99 20.59 -1.44
CA GLY A 41 -19.97 21.36 -0.67
C GLY A 41 -19.98 21.07 0.84
N VAL A 42 -19.01 20.31 1.36
CA VAL A 42 -18.88 20.04 2.80
C VAL A 42 -18.25 21.26 3.49
N ASP A 43 -18.89 21.75 4.55
CA ASP A 43 -18.35 22.84 5.36
C ASP A 43 -17.12 22.39 6.15
N ILE A 44 -15.99 23.05 5.87
CA ILE A 44 -14.69 22.79 6.50
C ILE A 44 -14.04 24.08 7.00
N SER A 45 -14.83 25.11 7.31
CA SER A 45 -14.36 26.45 7.68
C SER A 45 -13.30 26.43 8.80
N ASP A 46 -13.48 25.60 9.82
CA ASP A 46 -12.52 25.45 10.93
C ASP A 46 -11.17 24.87 10.50
N ILE A 47 -11.17 23.95 9.54
CA ILE A 47 -9.96 23.33 8.99
C ILE A 47 -9.20 24.37 8.17
N GLU A 48 -9.90 25.13 7.33
CA GLU A 48 -9.32 26.22 6.55
C GLU A 48 -8.70 27.29 7.43
N LEU A 49 -9.42 27.73 8.48
CA LEU A 49 -8.92 28.73 9.41
C LEU A 49 -7.61 28.28 10.05
N LYS A 50 -7.57 27.06 10.62
CA LYS A 50 -6.34 26.52 11.23
C LYS A 50 -5.20 26.35 10.23
N PHE A 51 -5.50 25.90 9.02
CA PHE A 51 -4.50 25.74 7.96
C PHE A 51 -3.90 27.10 7.58
N ASN A 52 -4.73 28.12 7.35
CA ASN A 52 -4.28 29.46 7.01
C ASN A 52 -3.49 30.12 8.15
N THR A 53 -3.90 29.92 9.41
CA THR A 53 -3.10 30.38 10.57
C THR A 53 -1.70 29.77 10.58
N LEU A 54 -1.58 28.46 10.32
CA LEU A 54 -0.29 27.78 10.25
C LEU A 54 0.56 28.29 9.07
N LEU A 55 -0.04 28.47 7.89
CA LEU A 55 0.65 29.01 6.72
C LEU A 55 1.20 30.41 6.96
N ASN A 56 0.40 31.31 7.55
CA ASN A 56 0.82 32.68 7.86
C ASN A 56 1.98 32.70 8.85
N ARG A 57 2.00 31.78 9.83
CA ARG A 57 3.11 31.67 10.79
C ARG A 57 4.42 31.23 10.14
N LEU A 58 4.35 30.44 9.07
CA LEU A 58 5.51 29.85 8.40
C LEU A 58 6.11 30.74 7.30
N ASP A 59 5.37 31.76 6.85
CA ASP A 59 5.68 32.55 5.64
C ASP A 59 6.07 31.65 4.45
N ASN A 60 5.32 30.55 4.28
CA ASN A 60 5.70 29.45 3.40
C ASN A 60 4.71 29.31 2.24
N HIS A 61 5.26 29.40 1.02
CA HIS A 61 4.54 29.18 -0.22
C HIS A 61 5.11 28.03 -1.06
N THR A 62 6.20 27.38 -0.64
CA THR A 62 6.87 26.32 -1.40
C THR A 62 6.02 25.05 -1.50
N TYR A 63 5.11 24.83 -0.55
CA TYR A 63 4.18 23.70 -0.59
C TYR A 63 3.35 23.62 -1.88
N LYS A 64 3.06 24.75 -2.54
CA LYS A 64 2.26 24.80 -3.77
C LYS A 64 2.97 24.15 -4.97
N ASN A 65 4.30 24.06 -4.93
CA ASN A 65 5.10 23.47 -6.01
C ASN A 65 5.29 21.95 -5.83
N ILE A 66 4.78 21.37 -4.75
CA ILE A 66 4.93 19.94 -4.46
C ILE A 66 3.74 19.17 -5.05
N VAL A 67 4.06 18.16 -5.85
CA VAL A 67 3.07 17.22 -6.38
C VAL A 67 2.59 16.31 -5.24
N SER A 68 1.30 16.38 -4.92
CA SER A 68 0.64 15.57 -3.89
C SER A 68 -0.81 15.26 -4.27
N GLY A 69 -1.54 14.54 -3.41
CA GLY A 69 -2.94 14.19 -3.66
C GLY A 69 -3.09 12.99 -4.58
N ILE A 70 -3.94 13.12 -5.61
CA ILE A 70 -4.23 12.07 -6.59
C ILE A 70 -3.87 12.52 -8.01
N LYS A 71 -3.51 11.56 -8.86
CA LYS A 71 -3.35 11.77 -10.30
C LYS A 71 -4.25 10.79 -11.08
N PRO A 72 -4.80 11.20 -12.24
CA PRO A 72 -5.50 10.29 -13.13
C PRO A 72 -4.54 9.26 -13.73
N GLU A 73 -5.08 8.08 -14.04
CA GLU A 73 -4.36 6.97 -14.66
C GLU A 73 -5.35 6.12 -15.48
N THR A 74 -4.85 5.38 -16.47
CA THR A 74 -5.71 4.55 -17.34
C THR A 74 -5.23 3.10 -17.41
N LYS A 75 -6.18 2.20 -17.65
CA LYS A 75 -5.89 0.78 -17.91
C LYS A 75 -4.97 0.62 -19.12
N GLU A 76 -5.26 1.35 -20.20
CA GLU A 76 -4.46 1.34 -21.43
C GLU A 76 -2.99 1.66 -21.16
N HIS A 77 -2.72 2.75 -20.42
CA HIS A 77 -1.35 3.13 -20.09
C HIS A 77 -0.66 2.06 -19.23
N ILE A 78 -1.32 1.55 -18.17
CA ILE A 78 -0.74 0.47 -17.35
C ILE A 78 -0.40 -0.75 -18.22
N LEU A 79 -1.33 -1.23 -19.04
CA LEU A 79 -1.11 -2.41 -19.88
C LEU A 79 0.00 -2.22 -20.91
N SER A 80 0.21 -0.99 -21.39
CA SER A 80 1.30 -0.67 -22.32
C SER A 80 2.70 -0.73 -21.68
N GLU A 81 2.79 -0.57 -20.35
CA GLU A 81 4.07 -0.47 -19.63
C GLU A 81 4.37 -1.65 -18.70
N CYS A 82 3.34 -2.32 -18.17
CA CYS A 82 3.48 -3.27 -17.06
C CYS A 82 4.36 -4.50 -17.36
N ASN A 83 4.58 -4.84 -18.63
CA ASN A 83 5.42 -5.97 -19.04
C ASN A 83 6.48 -5.61 -20.10
N LYS A 84 6.77 -4.31 -20.25
CA LYS A 84 7.70 -3.82 -21.28
C LYS A 84 9.17 -4.06 -20.92
N ASN A 85 9.54 -3.69 -19.70
CA ASN A 85 10.83 -3.96 -19.06
C ASN A 85 10.68 -3.74 -17.55
N PHE A 86 11.73 -4.03 -16.78
CA PHE A 86 11.66 -3.92 -15.32
C PHE A 86 11.43 -2.48 -14.83
N GLU A 87 12.04 -1.48 -15.46
CA GLU A 87 11.88 -0.08 -15.10
C GLU A 87 10.43 0.39 -15.32
N SER A 88 9.87 0.11 -16.51
CA SER A 88 8.47 0.38 -16.85
C SER A 88 7.49 -0.32 -15.91
N LEU A 89 7.76 -1.57 -15.52
CA LEU A 89 6.96 -2.31 -14.55
C LEU A 89 6.94 -1.58 -13.18
N LEU A 90 8.09 -1.12 -12.70
CA LEU A 90 8.18 -0.45 -11.39
C LEU A 90 7.50 0.93 -11.39
N TYR A 91 7.60 1.70 -12.47
CA TYR A 91 7.01 3.04 -12.55
C TYR A 91 5.50 3.02 -12.81
N SER A 92 5.00 2.05 -13.58
CA SER A 92 3.57 1.90 -13.85
C SER A 92 2.80 1.27 -12.67
N ARG A 93 3.48 0.58 -11.76
CA ARG A 93 2.84 -0.07 -10.61
C ARG A 93 2.39 0.93 -9.55
N HIS A 94 1.09 0.93 -9.29
CA HIS A 94 0.45 1.74 -8.26
C HIS A 94 -0.40 0.87 -7.32
N SER A 95 -0.61 1.31 -6.09
CA SER A 95 -1.55 0.64 -5.18
C SER A 95 -2.98 1.04 -5.56
N LEU A 96 -3.73 0.12 -6.16
CA LEU A 96 -5.09 0.35 -6.67
C LEU A 96 -6.13 -0.09 -5.64
N ARG A 97 -7.15 0.74 -5.43
CA ARG A 97 -8.19 0.51 -4.40
C ARG A 97 -9.55 0.13 -4.98
N TYR A 98 -9.70 0.26 -6.29
CA TYR A 98 -10.95 0.03 -7.00
C TYR A 98 -10.65 -0.88 -8.19
N PHE A 99 -11.49 -1.90 -8.36
CA PHE A 99 -11.31 -2.96 -9.33
C PHE A 99 -12.61 -3.20 -10.07
N GLU A 100 -12.55 -3.88 -11.21
CA GLU A 100 -13.76 -4.45 -11.80
C GLU A 100 -14.34 -5.52 -10.87
N ASN A 101 -15.66 -5.75 -10.95
CA ASN A 101 -16.34 -6.78 -10.16
C ASN A 101 -16.01 -8.22 -10.61
N THR A 102 -15.30 -8.39 -11.73
CA THR A 102 -14.91 -9.68 -12.28
C THR A 102 -13.85 -10.35 -11.40
N LEU A 103 -14.09 -11.60 -11.01
CA LEU A 103 -13.11 -12.39 -10.27
C LEU A 103 -11.91 -12.76 -11.13
N LEU A 104 -10.72 -12.73 -10.53
CA LEU A 104 -9.52 -13.25 -11.18
C LEU A 104 -9.68 -14.74 -11.45
N THR A 105 -9.33 -15.18 -12.67
CA THR A 105 -9.39 -16.59 -13.03
C THR A 105 -8.28 -17.37 -12.32
N LYS A 106 -8.52 -18.66 -12.13
CA LYS A 106 -7.50 -19.59 -11.59
C LYS A 106 -6.21 -19.56 -12.41
N GLU A 107 -6.31 -19.49 -13.74
CA GLU A 107 -5.16 -19.43 -14.64
C GLU A 107 -4.28 -18.20 -14.39
N VAL A 108 -4.89 -17.02 -14.24
CA VAL A 108 -4.16 -15.77 -13.94
C VAL A 108 -3.47 -15.87 -12.57
N LEU A 109 -4.17 -16.39 -11.57
CA LEU A 109 -3.63 -16.57 -10.22
C LEU A 109 -2.46 -17.56 -10.20
N GLU A 110 -2.62 -18.74 -10.81
CA GLU A 110 -1.56 -19.75 -10.91
C GLU A 110 -0.35 -19.24 -11.70
N LYS A 111 -0.58 -18.47 -12.77
CA LYS A 111 0.50 -17.83 -13.52
C LYS A 111 1.28 -16.84 -12.65
N ALA A 112 0.60 -15.97 -11.90
CA ALA A 112 1.24 -15.02 -11.00
C ALA A 112 2.04 -15.72 -9.89
N LEU A 113 1.47 -16.76 -9.29
CA LEU A 113 2.12 -17.56 -8.24
C LEU A 113 3.36 -18.29 -8.77
N SER A 114 3.29 -18.85 -9.98
CA SER A 114 4.42 -19.50 -10.64
C SER A 114 5.57 -18.51 -10.93
N LEU A 115 5.26 -17.30 -11.38
CA LEU A 115 6.27 -16.25 -11.57
C LEU A 115 6.91 -15.86 -10.23
N ALA A 116 6.10 -15.71 -9.17
CA ALA A 116 6.57 -15.36 -7.83
C ALA A 116 7.47 -16.43 -7.20
N GLN A 117 7.42 -17.69 -7.64
CA GLN A 117 8.30 -18.77 -7.13
C GLN A 117 9.78 -18.54 -7.43
N GLN A 118 10.13 -17.64 -8.35
CA GLN A 118 11.53 -17.26 -8.63
C GLN A 118 12.16 -16.40 -7.51
N THR A 119 11.44 -16.16 -6.42
CA THR A 119 11.95 -15.45 -5.23
C THR A 119 13.08 -16.26 -4.57
N PRO A 120 14.22 -15.66 -4.18
CA PRO A 120 15.21 -16.34 -3.36
C PRO A 120 14.74 -16.50 -1.90
N SER A 121 15.29 -17.49 -1.20
CA SER A 121 15.00 -17.75 0.22
C SER A 121 16.24 -18.28 0.94
N ALA A 122 16.27 -18.16 2.27
CA ALA A 122 17.35 -18.74 3.07
C ALA A 122 17.47 -20.24 2.80
N CYS A 123 18.66 -20.69 2.39
CA CYS A 123 18.94 -22.07 1.99
C CYS A 123 17.95 -22.66 0.96
N ASN A 124 17.32 -21.82 0.14
CA ASN A 124 16.28 -22.21 -0.82
C ASN A 124 15.07 -22.96 -0.22
N ARG A 125 14.74 -22.70 1.07
CA ARG A 125 13.70 -23.43 1.80
C ARG A 125 12.27 -23.10 1.36
N GLN A 126 12.06 -21.93 0.73
CA GLN A 126 10.77 -21.55 0.13
C GLN A 126 9.60 -21.69 1.12
N GLY A 127 9.78 -21.16 2.33
CA GLY A 127 8.82 -21.34 3.44
C GLY A 127 7.51 -20.57 3.29
N TRP A 128 7.34 -19.76 2.25
CA TRP A 128 6.12 -18.98 2.01
C TRP A 128 4.93 -19.89 1.65
N LYS A 129 3.74 -19.44 2.02
CA LYS A 129 2.45 -19.98 1.56
C LYS A 129 1.57 -18.84 1.08
N THR A 130 0.57 -19.18 0.27
CA THR A 130 -0.45 -18.24 -0.18
C THR A 130 -1.82 -18.84 0.05
N HIS A 131 -2.70 -18.06 0.65
CA HIS A 131 -4.08 -18.40 0.88
C HIS A 131 -4.94 -17.44 0.06
N ILE A 132 -5.70 -17.98 -0.89
CA ILE A 132 -6.45 -17.20 -1.88
C ILE A 132 -7.92 -17.17 -1.46
N PHE A 133 -8.46 -15.98 -1.32
CA PHE A 133 -9.85 -15.72 -0.95
C PHE A 133 -10.54 -14.98 -2.10
N GLN A 134 -11.73 -15.42 -2.48
CA GLN A 134 -12.52 -14.79 -3.54
C GLN A 134 -13.96 -14.54 -3.07
N GLY A 135 -14.61 -13.53 -3.65
CA GLY A 135 -15.98 -13.15 -3.32
C GLY A 135 -16.14 -12.83 -1.83
N GLU A 136 -17.18 -13.37 -1.20
CA GLU A 136 -17.52 -13.11 0.19
C GLU A 136 -16.36 -13.44 1.17
N ASN A 137 -15.57 -14.47 0.88
CA ASN A 137 -14.41 -14.82 1.70
C ASN A 137 -13.30 -13.76 1.63
N SER A 138 -13.15 -13.10 0.48
CA SER A 138 -12.24 -11.95 0.34
C SER A 138 -12.74 -10.79 1.18
N HIS A 139 -14.04 -10.47 1.12
CA HIS A 139 -14.63 -9.39 1.90
C HIS A 139 -14.48 -9.62 3.41
N LYS A 140 -14.75 -10.83 3.91
CA LYS A 140 -14.54 -11.19 5.32
C LYS A 140 -13.09 -11.00 5.78
N LEU A 141 -12.12 -11.38 4.94
CA LEU A 141 -10.71 -11.19 5.26
C LEU A 141 -10.32 -9.70 5.30
N ILE A 142 -10.82 -8.91 4.35
CA ILE A 142 -10.54 -7.47 4.26
C ILE A 142 -11.19 -6.71 5.42
N GLU A 143 -12.41 -7.07 5.80
CA GLU A 143 -13.10 -6.53 6.97
C GLU A 143 -12.31 -6.85 8.25
N TRP A 144 -11.86 -8.09 8.42
CA TRP A 144 -10.99 -8.46 9.53
C TRP A 144 -9.69 -7.64 9.55
N GLN A 145 -9.06 -7.42 8.38
CA GLN A 145 -7.85 -6.60 8.27
C GLN A 145 -8.12 -5.16 8.73
N GLY A 146 -9.25 -4.55 8.32
CA GLY A 146 -9.77 -3.29 8.85
C GLY A 146 -9.03 -2.03 8.37
N GLY A 147 -8.16 -2.14 7.38
CA GLY A 147 -7.38 -1.04 6.80
C GLY A 147 -7.94 -0.48 5.49
N CYS A 148 -9.04 -1.04 4.97
CA CYS A 148 -9.58 -0.72 3.64
C CYS A 148 -10.85 0.14 3.65
N HIS A 149 -11.12 0.85 4.75
CA HIS A 149 -12.28 1.74 4.90
C HIS A 149 -12.57 2.59 3.66
N GLY A 150 -13.72 2.33 3.04
CA GLY A 150 -14.25 3.02 1.87
C GLY A 150 -14.11 2.27 0.54
N PHE A 151 -13.51 1.08 0.52
CA PHE A 151 -13.39 0.26 -0.68
C PHE A 151 -13.33 -1.26 -0.40
N GLU A 152 -13.70 -1.71 0.80
CA GLU A 152 -13.63 -3.12 1.21
C GLU A 152 -14.36 -4.05 0.23
N ASP A 153 -15.59 -3.67 -0.14
CA ASP A 153 -16.47 -4.46 -1.02
C ASP A 153 -15.95 -4.55 -2.46
N GLN A 154 -14.99 -3.69 -2.83
CA GLN A 154 -14.39 -3.67 -4.17
C GLN A 154 -13.28 -4.73 -4.31
N VAL A 155 -12.76 -5.25 -3.20
CA VAL A 155 -11.66 -6.23 -3.19
C VAL A 155 -12.23 -7.64 -3.27
N ASN A 156 -12.59 -8.07 -4.48
CA ASN A 156 -13.22 -9.38 -4.72
C ASN A 156 -12.23 -10.56 -4.77
N THR A 157 -10.92 -10.30 -4.78
CA THR A 157 -9.88 -11.32 -4.61
C THR A 157 -8.79 -10.81 -3.68
N SER A 158 -8.47 -11.59 -2.65
CA SER A 158 -7.42 -11.31 -1.67
C SER A 158 -6.47 -12.50 -1.55
N ILE A 159 -5.18 -12.22 -1.45
CA ILE A 159 -4.15 -13.24 -1.25
C ILE A 159 -3.43 -12.93 0.06
N LEU A 160 -3.63 -13.76 1.08
CA LEU A 160 -2.83 -13.70 2.30
C LEU A 160 -1.52 -14.45 2.06
N VAL A 161 -0.41 -13.72 2.10
CA VAL A 161 0.93 -14.31 2.12
C VAL A 161 1.30 -14.61 3.56
N THR A 162 1.71 -15.84 3.82
CA THR A 162 2.23 -16.29 5.12
C THR A 162 3.59 -16.95 4.92
N THR A 163 4.32 -17.19 6.02
CA THR A 163 5.52 -18.02 6.02
C THR A 163 5.46 -19.06 7.14
N ASP A 164 5.70 -20.33 6.80
CA ASP A 164 5.70 -21.44 7.74
C ASP A 164 6.97 -21.45 8.60
N LEU A 165 6.81 -21.26 9.91
CA LEU A 165 7.92 -21.24 10.87
C LEU A 165 8.70 -22.56 10.93
N ARG A 166 8.09 -23.68 10.54
CA ARG A 166 8.77 -24.99 10.50
C ARG A 166 9.87 -25.05 9.44
N ALA A 167 9.90 -24.10 8.50
CA ALA A 167 10.97 -23.96 7.53
C ALA A 167 12.26 -23.37 8.15
N PHE A 168 12.25 -22.90 9.40
CA PHE A 168 13.38 -22.19 10.00
C PHE A 168 13.85 -22.83 11.30
N LEU A 169 15.11 -22.57 11.62
CA LEU A 169 15.75 -22.99 12.87
C LEU A 169 15.35 -22.04 14.01
N PHE A 170 15.45 -22.52 15.25
CA PHE A 170 14.98 -21.79 16.44
C PHE A 170 15.61 -20.39 16.63
N TYR A 171 16.79 -20.14 16.04
CA TYR A 171 17.50 -18.86 16.12
C TYR A 171 17.24 -17.94 14.90
N GLU A 172 16.52 -18.40 13.86
CA GLU A 172 16.19 -17.65 12.65
C GLU A 172 14.87 -16.86 12.81
N VAL A 173 14.67 -16.24 13.97
CA VAL A 173 13.37 -15.69 14.42
C VAL A 173 12.76 -14.60 13.53
N HIS A 174 13.56 -13.97 12.66
CA HIS A 174 13.11 -12.94 11.71
C HIS A 174 13.09 -13.43 10.26
N GLN A 175 13.63 -14.62 9.97
CA GLN A 175 13.80 -15.10 8.61
C GLN A 175 12.45 -15.27 7.89
N ALA A 176 11.42 -15.65 8.63
CA ALA A 176 10.06 -15.76 8.12
C ALA A 176 9.55 -14.45 7.48
N TYR A 177 9.85 -13.30 8.11
CA TYR A 177 9.46 -11.98 7.61
C TYR A 177 10.32 -11.53 6.42
N VAL A 178 11.61 -11.86 6.43
CA VAL A 178 12.52 -11.54 5.32
C VAL A 178 12.09 -12.31 4.06
N ASP A 179 12.01 -13.64 4.14
CA ASP A 179 11.65 -14.48 3.00
C ASP A 179 10.22 -14.19 2.53
N GLY A 180 9.28 -14.03 3.47
CA GLY A 180 7.90 -13.67 3.17
C GLY A 180 7.77 -12.31 2.49
N GLY A 181 8.50 -11.29 2.96
CA GLY A 181 8.49 -9.96 2.38
C GLY A 181 9.06 -9.91 0.96
N LEU A 182 10.14 -10.67 0.71
CA LEU A 182 10.70 -10.84 -0.63
C LEU A 182 9.67 -11.49 -1.57
N TYR A 183 9.03 -12.57 -1.13
CA TYR A 183 8.03 -13.28 -1.92
C TYR A 183 6.80 -12.41 -2.21
N ALA A 184 6.30 -11.70 -1.21
CA ALA A 184 5.17 -10.79 -1.35
C ALA A 184 5.44 -9.68 -2.38
N MET A 185 6.61 -9.04 -2.33
CA MET A 185 6.98 -8.01 -3.31
C MET A 185 7.07 -8.61 -4.72
N ASN A 186 7.63 -9.81 -4.87
CA ASN A 186 7.72 -10.46 -6.17
C ASN A 186 6.34 -10.87 -6.71
N LEU A 187 5.43 -11.34 -5.84
CA LEU A 187 4.04 -11.64 -6.20
C LEU A 187 3.27 -10.40 -6.64
N ILE A 188 3.47 -9.27 -5.98
CA ILE A 188 2.88 -7.97 -6.40
C ILE A 188 3.37 -7.59 -7.81
N ASN A 189 4.67 -7.75 -8.09
CA ASN A 189 5.23 -7.48 -9.42
C ASN A 189 4.72 -8.48 -10.46
N ALA A 190 4.60 -9.76 -10.11
CA ALA A 190 4.07 -10.79 -10.98
C ALA A 190 2.62 -10.50 -11.39
N LEU A 191 1.75 -10.17 -10.42
CA LEU A 191 0.37 -9.75 -10.70
C LEU A 191 0.33 -8.52 -11.61
N HIS A 192 1.12 -7.48 -11.28
CA HIS A 192 1.16 -6.27 -12.10
C HIS A 192 1.65 -6.54 -13.53
N SER A 193 2.63 -7.42 -13.71
CA SER A 193 3.13 -7.81 -15.04
C SER A 193 2.06 -8.46 -15.93
N LEU A 194 1.03 -9.05 -15.31
CA LEU A 194 -0.13 -9.64 -15.98
C LEU A 194 -1.29 -8.65 -16.16
N GLY A 195 -1.07 -7.34 -15.89
CA GLY A 195 -2.09 -6.31 -15.98
C GLY A 195 -3.09 -6.32 -14.83
N ILE A 196 -2.75 -6.97 -13.70
CA ILE A 196 -3.62 -7.05 -12.53
C ILE A 196 -3.28 -5.94 -11.54
N GLY A 197 -4.29 -5.19 -11.15
CA GLY A 197 -4.18 -4.17 -10.11
C GLY A 197 -3.95 -4.82 -8.75
N THR A 198 -3.14 -4.20 -7.90
CA THR A 198 -2.87 -4.72 -6.55
C THR A 198 -2.90 -3.64 -5.48
N ILE A 199 -3.24 -4.03 -4.25
CA ILE A 199 -3.02 -3.24 -3.05
C ILE A 199 -2.47 -4.12 -1.92
N PRO A 200 -1.22 -3.86 -1.47
CA PRO A 200 -0.69 -4.51 -0.28
C PRO A 200 -1.28 -3.87 0.98
N LEU A 201 -1.73 -4.72 1.89
CA LEU A 201 -2.39 -4.37 3.15
C LEU A 201 -1.62 -5.02 4.30
N SER A 202 -1.09 -4.16 5.19
CA SER A 202 -0.30 -4.60 6.32
C SER A 202 -1.13 -5.47 7.28
N VAL A 203 -0.52 -6.53 7.78
CA VAL A 203 -1.04 -7.41 8.83
C VAL A 203 -0.12 -7.40 10.05
N ALA A 204 0.70 -6.35 10.22
CA ALA A 204 1.57 -6.15 11.38
C ALA A 204 0.75 -5.77 12.62
N PHE A 205 -0.09 -6.69 13.08
CA PHE A 205 -0.99 -6.55 14.21
C PHE A 205 -0.42 -7.21 15.47
N GLY A 206 -0.99 -6.87 16.62
CA GLY A 206 -0.70 -7.56 17.88
C GLY A 206 -1.23 -9.00 17.87
N TYR A 207 -0.65 -9.83 18.76
CA TYR A 207 -0.95 -11.26 18.89
C TYR A 207 -2.45 -11.57 18.92
N ASP A 208 -3.22 -10.87 19.75
CA ASP A 208 -4.66 -11.13 19.94
C ASP A 208 -5.45 -11.02 18.63
N LYS A 209 -5.08 -10.07 17.75
CA LYS A 209 -5.73 -9.93 16.45
C LYS A 209 -5.28 -11.04 15.49
N LEU A 210 -4.02 -11.45 15.56
CA LEU A 210 -3.47 -12.50 14.69
C LEU A 210 -3.97 -13.90 15.05
N ASP A 211 -4.26 -14.22 16.32
CA ASP A 211 -4.80 -15.53 16.70
C ASP A 211 -6.18 -15.80 16.07
N ASN A 212 -6.93 -14.73 15.77
CA ASN A 212 -8.20 -14.80 15.03
C ASN A 212 -8.03 -15.24 13.57
N LEU A 213 -6.82 -15.32 13.02
CA LEU A 213 -6.61 -15.89 11.67
C LEU A 213 -7.02 -17.35 11.56
N SER A 214 -7.11 -18.07 12.68
CA SER A 214 -7.64 -19.42 12.75
C SER A 214 -9.07 -19.53 12.19
N GLN A 215 -9.87 -18.46 12.20
CA GLN A 215 -11.21 -18.44 11.59
C GLN A 215 -11.18 -18.52 10.05
N PHE A 216 -10.02 -18.31 9.44
CA PHE A 216 -9.77 -18.42 8.01
C PHE A 216 -8.95 -19.66 7.66
N ASP A 217 -8.94 -20.68 8.54
CA ASP A 217 -8.21 -21.93 8.39
C ASP A 217 -6.68 -21.76 8.26
N ILE A 218 -6.12 -20.66 8.78
CA ILE A 218 -4.67 -20.40 8.76
C ILE A 218 -4.00 -21.10 9.97
N PRO A 219 -3.01 -21.98 9.76
CA PRO A 219 -2.31 -22.66 10.84
C PRO A 219 -1.50 -21.70 11.72
N ARG A 220 -1.45 -21.95 13.04
CA ARG A 220 -0.68 -21.12 14.01
C ARG A 220 0.82 -21.06 13.74
N ASN A 221 1.38 -22.05 13.05
CA ASN A 221 2.79 -22.06 12.66
C ASN A 221 3.07 -21.17 11.44
N GLU A 222 2.05 -20.63 10.77
CA GLU A 222 2.21 -19.72 9.65
C GLU A 222 2.12 -18.27 10.12
N ILE A 223 3.21 -17.52 9.94
CA ILE A 223 3.24 -16.10 10.26
C ILE A 223 2.66 -15.30 9.09
N PRO A 224 1.65 -14.45 9.32
CA PRO A 224 1.10 -13.59 8.29
C PRO A 224 2.07 -12.47 7.93
N ILE A 225 2.23 -12.23 6.62
CA ILE A 225 3.19 -11.26 6.07
C ILE A 225 2.47 -10.02 5.54
N VAL A 226 1.55 -10.24 4.60
CA VAL A 226 0.76 -9.18 3.96
C VAL A 226 -0.48 -9.79 3.33
N ILE A 227 -1.57 -9.01 3.27
CA ILE A 227 -2.70 -9.32 2.40
C ILE A 227 -2.54 -8.51 1.12
N ILE A 228 -2.67 -9.14 -0.04
CA ILE A 228 -2.66 -8.46 -1.33
C ILE A 228 -4.09 -8.52 -1.87
N GLY A 229 -4.78 -7.37 -1.84
CA GLY A 229 -6.00 -7.20 -2.63
C GLY A 229 -5.64 -7.13 -4.10
N ALA A 230 -6.36 -7.85 -4.96
CA ALA A 230 -6.07 -7.94 -6.39
C ALA A 230 -7.35 -7.98 -7.23
N GLY A 231 -7.28 -7.42 -8.44
CA GLY A 231 -8.42 -7.41 -9.35
C GLY A 231 -8.11 -6.80 -10.71
N TYR A 232 -9.02 -6.97 -11.65
CA TYR A 232 -8.92 -6.32 -12.95
C TYR A 232 -9.05 -4.80 -12.81
N ILE A 233 -8.25 -4.08 -13.59
CA ILE A 233 -8.11 -2.63 -13.53
C ILE A 233 -9.28 -1.97 -14.28
N LEU A 234 -9.90 -0.96 -13.67
CA LEU A 234 -10.92 -0.12 -14.32
C LEU A 234 -10.32 0.69 -15.47
N ASP A 235 -11.11 1.06 -16.49
CA ASP A 235 -10.61 1.81 -17.64
C ASP A 235 -9.95 3.14 -17.26
N ASN A 236 -10.57 3.88 -16.33
CA ASN A 236 -10.09 5.15 -15.81
C ASN A 236 -10.20 5.16 -14.28
N PHE A 237 -9.15 5.63 -13.61
CA PHE A 237 -9.13 5.70 -12.15
C PHE A 237 -8.12 6.74 -11.67
N ASN A 238 -8.12 6.99 -10.37
CA ASN A 238 -7.15 7.87 -9.72
C ASN A 238 -6.22 7.05 -8.85
N VAL A 239 -4.93 7.42 -8.85
CA VAL A 239 -3.93 6.85 -7.94
C VAL A 239 -3.37 7.93 -7.03
N ALA A 240 -3.01 7.54 -5.81
CA ALA A 240 -2.34 8.44 -4.88
C ALA A 240 -0.93 8.79 -5.39
N VAL A 241 -0.61 10.08 -5.44
CA VAL A 241 0.74 10.54 -5.69
C VAL A 241 1.62 10.06 -4.53
N SER A 242 2.55 9.17 -4.85
CA SER A 242 3.46 8.57 -3.87
C SER A 242 4.89 8.96 -4.23
N SER A 243 5.34 10.10 -3.72
CA SER A 243 6.72 10.55 -3.91
C SER A 243 7.71 9.56 -3.26
N ARG A 244 8.93 9.49 -3.80
CA ARG A 244 10.03 8.72 -3.23
C ARG A 244 11.04 9.68 -2.62
N LYS A 245 11.62 9.31 -1.47
CA LYS A 245 12.74 10.05 -0.90
C LYS A 245 13.92 9.97 -1.88
N SER A 246 14.74 11.02 -1.91
CA SER A 246 16.02 10.99 -2.64
C SER A 246 16.87 9.81 -2.16
N ILE A 247 17.56 9.14 -3.10
CA ILE A 247 18.46 8.02 -2.79
C ILE A 247 19.56 8.42 -1.79
N ASN A 248 19.96 9.69 -1.78
CA ASN A 248 20.95 10.22 -0.84
C ASN A 248 20.46 10.23 0.62
N ARG A 249 19.14 10.17 0.85
CA ARG A 249 18.55 10.06 2.20
C ARG A 249 18.45 8.61 2.67
N THR A 250 18.46 7.64 1.77
CA THR A 250 18.24 6.22 2.07
C THR A 250 19.48 5.35 1.90
N ASN A 251 20.56 5.90 1.32
CA ASN A 251 21.76 5.17 0.96
C ASN A 251 23.00 5.97 1.36
N LYS A 252 24.07 5.27 1.73
CA LYS A 252 25.37 5.86 2.07
C LYS A 252 26.48 5.07 1.36
N TYR A 253 27.35 5.78 0.64
CA TYR A 253 28.61 5.23 0.16
C TYR A 253 29.62 5.27 1.31
N HIS A 254 30.32 4.17 1.55
CA HIS A 254 31.38 4.03 2.54
C HIS A 254 32.74 4.00 1.85
#